data_AF-A0A0R3SJ48-F1
#
_entry.id   AF-A0A0R3SJ48-F1
#
_cell.length_a   1.000
_cell.length_b   1.000
_cell.length_c   1.000
_cell.angle_alpha   90.00
_cell.angle_beta   90.00
_cell.angle_gamma   90.00
#
_symmetry.space_group_name_H-M   'P 1'
#
loop_
_entity.id
_entity.type
_entity.pdbx_description
1 polymer ?
#
loop_
_entity_poly.entity_id
_entity_poly.type
_entity_poly.pdbx_seq_one_letter_code
_entity_poly.pdbx_strand_id
1 'polypeptide(L)'
;MTDAKKIILVTGGSGLVGQGIRLALEEHSLKQPNEEWIFASSKDLDLCSAKETKAFFERVHPTHVIHLAAKVGGLFANMNDNLGFFVSLVITLFVILILSLIRRMNSFQSGDAPLNISLLH
;
A
#
# COMPACT_ATOMS: atom_id res chain seq x y z
N MET A 1 -24.53 -8.62 5.34
CA MET A 1 -23.26 -7.94 5.73
C MET A 1 -22.74 -7.23 4.50
N THR A 2 -22.78 -5.91 4.46
CA THR A 2 -22.15 -5.14 3.38
C THR A 2 -20.64 -5.27 3.55
N ASP A 3 -19.96 -6.00 2.66
CA ASP A 3 -18.51 -6.15 2.73
C ASP A 3 -17.88 -4.75 2.64
N ALA A 4 -17.00 -4.41 3.58
CA ALA A 4 -16.44 -3.07 3.67
C ALA A 4 -15.65 -2.73 2.40
N LYS A 5 -15.69 -1.47 1.96
CA LYS A 5 -14.94 -1.01 0.78
C LYS A 5 -13.44 -1.18 1.01
N LYS A 6 -12.75 -1.84 0.08
CA LYS A 6 -11.31 -2.08 0.11
C LYS A 6 -10.63 -1.16 -0.90
N ILE A 7 -9.68 -0.34 -0.45
CA ILE A 7 -8.86 0.50 -1.33
C ILE A 7 -7.46 -0.12 -1.35
N ILE A 8 -7.07 -0.67 -2.51
CA ILE A 8 -5.85 -1.42 -2.72
C ILE A 8 -4.89 -0.55 -3.52
N LEU A 9 -3.85 -0.04 -2.85
CA LEU A 9 -2.81 0.77 -3.48
C LEU A 9 -1.65 -0.11 -3.94
N VAL A 10 -1.32 -0.07 -5.22
CA VAL A 10 -0.17 -0.72 -5.83
C VAL A 10 0.87 0.34 -6.15
N THR A 11 1.96 0.41 -5.38
CA THR A 11 3.08 1.32 -5.70
C THR A 11 4.02 0.65 -6.69
N GLY A 12 4.63 1.41 -7.61
CA GLY A 12 5.38 0.80 -8.72
C GLY A 12 4.44 0.21 -9.78
N GLY A 13 3.20 0.70 -9.83
CA GLY A 13 2.13 0.16 -10.67
C GLY A 13 2.38 0.26 -12.17
N SER A 14 3.31 1.12 -12.60
CA SER A 14 3.73 1.24 -14.00
C SER A 14 4.80 0.22 -14.42
N GLY A 15 5.41 -0.51 -13.48
CA GLY A 15 6.42 -1.53 -13.76
C GLY A 15 5.81 -2.84 -14.29
N LEU A 16 6.66 -3.75 -14.75
CA LEU A 16 6.26 -5.04 -15.36
C LEU A 16 5.22 -5.80 -14.53
N VAL A 17 5.50 -5.99 -13.24
CA VAL A 17 4.61 -6.71 -12.32
C VAL A 17 3.31 -5.93 -12.08
N GLY A 18 3.38 -4.60 -11.94
CA GLY A 18 2.20 -3.76 -11.74
C GLY A 18 1.24 -3.79 -12.93
N GLN A 19 1.77 -3.75 -14.15
CA GLN A 19 0.98 -3.91 -15.37
C GLN A 19 0.41 -5.32 -15.52
N GLY A 20 1.18 -6.35 -15.16
CA GLY A 20 0.70 -7.73 -15.14
C GLY A 20 -0.49 -7.95 -14.20
N ILE A 21 -0.46 -7.36 -13.00
CA ILE A 21 -1.61 -7.39 -12.06
C ILE A 21 -2.81 -6.68 -12.67
N ARG A 22 -2.61 -5.50 -13.28
CA ARG A 22 -3.70 -4.75 -13.91
C ARG A 22 -4.38 -5.57 -15.01
N LEU A 23 -3.59 -6.15 -15.92
CA LEU A 23 -4.10 -7.01 -16.98
C LEU A 23 -4.84 -8.23 -16.42
N ALA A 24 -4.28 -8.91 -15.41
CA ALA A 24 -4.94 -10.06 -14.81
C ALA A 24 -6.30 -9.71 -14.16
N LEU A 25 -6.41 -8.53 -13.54
CA LEU A 25 -7.68 -8.06 -12.97
C LEU A 25 -8.73 -7.81 -14.06
N GLU A 26 -8.31 -7.27 -15.20
CA GLU A 26 -9.17 -6.96 -16.34
C GLU A 26 -9.56 -8.21 -17.14
N GLU A 27 -8.60 -9.07 -17.48
CA GLU A 27 -8.79 -10.24 -18.35
C GLU A 27 -9.46 -11.42 -17.63
N HIS A 28 -9.21 -11.58 -16.33
CA HIS A 28 -9.74 -12.72 -15.56
C HIS A 28 -10.87 -12.35 -14.61
N SER A 29 -11.39 -11.10 -14.66
CA SER A 29 -12.48 -10.63 -13.80
C SER A 29 -12.25 -10.92 -12.31
N LEU A 30 -11.00 -10.79 -11.86
CA LEU A 30 -10.59 -11.10 -10.48
C LEU A 30 -10.96 -9.98 -9.49
N LYS A 31 -11.35 -8.81 -10.01
CA LYS A 31 -11.73 -7.65 -9.21
C LYS A 31 -13.06 -7.89 -8.51
N GLN A 32 -13.07 -7.75 -7.18
CA GLN A 32 -14.31 -7.83 -6.41
C GLN A 32 -15.11 -6.51 -6.48
N PRO A 33 -16.45 -6.54 -6.36
CA PRO A 33 -17.28 -5.34 -6.45
C PRO A 33 -16.98 -4.27 -5.39
N ASN A 34 -16.47 -4.68 -4.23
CA ASN A 34 -16.12 -3.79 -3.13
C ASN A 34 -14.65 -3.35 -3.14
N GLU A 35 -13.92 -3.62 -4.22
CA GLU A 35 -12.50 -3.24 -4.37
C GLU A 35 -12.31 -2.05 -5.30
N GLU A 36 -11.53 -1.09 -4.82
CA GLU A 36 -10.97 0.00 -5.60
C GLU A 36 -9.46 -0.17 -5.69
N TRP A 37 -8.94 -0.20 -6.91
CA TRP A 37 -7.53 -0.46 -7.19
C TRP A 37 -6.86 0.82 -7.69
N ILE A 38 -5.77 1.23 -7.03
CA ILE A 38 -5.03 2.44 -7.34
C ILE A 38 -3.59 2.05 -7.66
N PHE A 39 -3.15 2.32 -8.87
CA PHE A 39 -1.80 1.98 -9.33
C PHE A 39 -0.96 3.26 -9.40
N ALA A 40 -0.10 3.48 -8.40
CA ALA A 40 0.75 4.65 -8.33
C ALA A 40 2.10 4.40 -9.01
N SER A 41 2.50 5.31 -9.90
CA SER A 41 3.84 5.41 -10.44
C SER A 41 4.69 6.40 -9.63
N SER A 42 5.99 6.46 -9.90
CA SER A 42 6.88 7.47 -9.31
C SER A 42 6.53 8.91 -9.69
N LYS A 43 5.69 9.13 -10.73
CA LYS A 43 5.17 10.46 -11.08
C LYS A 43 3.99 10.88 -10.20
N ASP A 44 3.27 9.90 -9.65
CA ASP A 44 2.08 10.12 -8.82
C ASP A 44 2.44 10.19 -7.33
N LEU A 45 3.51 9.49 -6.94
CA LEU A 45 3.97 9.33 -5.58
C LEU A 45 5.48 9.08 -5.55
N ASP A 46 6.26 10.06 -5.10
CA ASP A 46 7.66 9.84 -4.74
C ASP A 46 7.76 9.31 -3.30
N LEU A 47 8.09 8.03 -3.19
CA LEU A 47 8.27 7.35 -1.91
C LEU A 47 9.55 7.75 -1.18
N CYS A 48 10.49 8.44 -1.84
CA CYS A 48 11.64 9.05 -1.17
C CYS A 48 11.24 10.30 -0.36
N SER A 49 10.09 10.91 -0.69
CA SER A 49 9.55 12.07 -0.01
C SER A 49 8.53 11.65 1.05
N ALA A 50 8.93 11.71 2.33
CA ALA A 50 8.05 11.38 3.45
C ALA A 50 6.80 12.28 3.50
N LYS A 51 6.94 13.56 3.10
CA LYS A 51 5.83 14.53 3.06
C LYS A 51 4.81 14.16 1.98
N GLU A 52 5.26 13.85 0.77
CA GLU A 52 4.38 13.45 -0.33
C GLU A 52 3.71 12.12 -0.04
N THR A 53 4.47 11.16 0.50
CA THR A 53 3.94 9.85 0.90
C THR A 53 2.85 10.00 1.95
N LYS A 54 3.08 10.79 2.99
CA LYS A 54 2.06 11.05 4.00
C LYS A 54 0.81 11.69 3.40
N ALA A 55 0.96 12.77 2.62
CA ALA A 55 -0.15 13.46 2.00
C ALA A 55 -0.94 12.57 1.01
N PHE A 56 -0.25 11.69 0.28
CA PHE A 56 -0.89 10.73 -0.62
C PHE A 56 -1.72 9.70 0.17
N PHE A 57 -1.17 9.15 1.25
CA PHE A 57 -1.87 8.17 2.09
C PHE A 57 -3.04 8.78 2.85
N GLU A 58 -2.92 10.04 3.28
CA GLU A 58 -4.03 10.80 3.88
C GLU A 58 -5.12 11.13 2.86
N ARG A 59 -4.79 11.32 1.58
CA ARG A 59 -5.80 11.56 0.54
C ARG A 59 -6.51 10.28 0.12
N VAL A 60 -5.76 9.20 -0.05
CA VAL A 60 -6.24 7.95 -0.65
C VAL A 60 -6.82 6.99 0.39
N HIS A 61 -6.35 7.06 1.64
CA HIS A 61 -6.72 6.17 2.73
C HIS A 61 -6.73 4.67 2.32
N PRO A 62 -5.61 4.15 1.77
CA PRO A 62 -5.56 2.76 1.34
C PRO A 62 -5.77 1.81 2.52
N THR A 63 -6.59 0.78 2.34
CA THR A 63 -6.79 -0.29 3.34
C THR A 63 -5.77 -1.41 3.18
N HIS A 64 -5.25 -1.57 1.96
CA HIS A 64 -4.23 -2.53 1.59
C HIS A 64 -3.19 -1.87 0.68
N VAL A 65 -1.93 -2.31 0.78
CA VAL A 65 -0.85 -1.84 -0.09
C VAL A 65 -0.08 -3.03 -0.63
N ILE A 66 0.09 -3.06 -1.96
CA ILE A 66 0.98 -3.97 -2.67
C ILE A 66 2.20 -3.15 -3.11
N HIS A 67 3.32 -3.33 -2.43
CA HIS A 67 4.51 -2.53 -2.65
C HIS A 67 5.43 -3.18 -3.69
N LEU A 68 5.31 -2.77 -4.96
CA LEU A 68 6.16 -3.21 -6.07
C LEU A 68 7.22 -2.18 -6.45
N ALA A 69 7.23 -1.02 -5.78
CA ALA A 69 8.19 0.03 -6.05
C ALA A 69 9.55 -0.38 -5.46
N ALA A 70 10.31 -1.11 -6.26
CA ALA A 70 11.69 -1.47 -5.97
C ALA A 70 12.56 -1.18 -7.20
N LYS A 71 13.80 -0.77 -6.96
CA LYS A 71 14.80 -0.70 -8.02
C LYS A 71 15.29 -2.12 -8.31
N VAL A 72 14.56 -2.83 -9.17
CA VAL A 72 14.99 -4.15 -9.66
C VAL A 72 15.96 -3.94 -10.83
N GLY A 73 17.25 -3.94 -10.51
CA GLY A 73 18.26 -4.14 -11.54
C GLY A 73 18.05 -5.53 -12.15
N GLY A 74 17.96 -5.63 -13.48
CA GLY A 74 18.04 -6.93 -14.15
C GLY A 74 19.34 -7.66 -13.78
N LEU A 75 19.52 -8.91 -14.27
CA LEU A 75 20.66 -9.79 -13.94
C LEU A 75 22.05 -9.10 -14.03
N PHE A 76 22.18 -8.00 -14.77
CA PHE A 76 23.40 -7.21 -14.97
C PHE A 76 23.54 -5.93 -14.13
N ALA A 77 22.49 -5.45 -13.46
CA ALA A 77 22.52 -4.17 -12.72
C ALA A 77 22.86 -4.33 -11.23
N ASN A 78 23.00 -5.57 -10.74
CA ASN A 78 23.27 -5.88 -9.34
C ASN A 78 24.75 -5.76 -8.92
N MET A 79 25.69 -5.55 -9.86
CA MET A 79 27.12 -5.54 -9.52
C MET A 79 27.69 -4.17 -9.12
N ASN A 80 26.92 -3.07 -9.22
CA ASN A 80 27.47 -1.73 -8.96
C ASN A 80 26.54 -0.74 -8.22
N ASP A 81 25.35 -1.16 -7.77
CA ASP A 81 24.32 -0.23 -7.22
C ASP A 81 23.77 -0.67 -5.85
N ASN A 82 24.67 -0.98 -4.91
CA ASN A 82 24.33 -1.32 -3.52
C ASN A 82 23.53 -0.21 -2.82
N LEU A 83 23.76 1.05 -3.18
CA LEU A 83 23.04 2.21 -2.64
C LEU A 83 21.58 2.22 -3.08
N GLY A 84 21.29 1.94 -4.36
CA GLY A 84 19.93 1.83 -4.86
C GLY A 84 19.13 0.72 -4.19
N PHE A 85 19.78 -0.43 -3.92
CA PHE A 85 19.14 -1.54 -3.22
C PHE A 85 18.85 -1.22 -1.75
N PHE A 86 19.79 -0.59 -1.04
CA PHE A 86 19.59 -0.15 0.33
C PHE A 86 18.44 0.86 0.44
N VAL A 87 18.38 1.86 -0.45
CA VAL A 87 17.29 2.83 -0.51
C VAL A 87 15.94 2.15 -0.73
N SER A 88 15.88 1.15 -1.61
CA SER A 88 14.65 0.36 -1.83
C SER A 88 14.19 -0.40 -0.57
N LEU A 89 15.12 -0.98 0.19
CA LEU A 89 14.81 -1.67 1.45
C LEU A 89 14.30 -0.69 2.52
N VAL A 90 14.95 0.46 2.66
CA VAL A 90 14.53 1.51 3.59
C VAL A 90 13.14 2.05 3.24
N ILE A 91 12.85 2.27 1.95
CA ILE A 91 11.53 2.71 1.48
C ILE A 91 10.47 1.65 1.80
N THR A 92 10.76 0.38 1.54
CA THR A 92 9.85 -0.75 1.87
C THR A 92 9.50 -0.75 3.36
N LEU A 93 10.51 -0.62 4.23
CA LEU A 93 10.32 -0.56 5.69
C LEU A 93 9.51 0.67 6.12
N PHE A 94 9.75 1.82 5.49
CA PHE A 94 9.05 3.07 5.81
C PHE A 94 7.57 3.02 5.45
N VAL A 95 7.22 2.43 4.29
CA VAL A 95 5.82 2.24 3.88
C VAL A 95 5.07 1.32 4.86
N ILE A 96 5.71 0.22 5.30
CA ILE A 96 5.13 -0.70 6.29
C ILE A 96 4.91 0.01 7.63
N LEU A 97 5.85 0.85 8.06
CA LEU A 97 5.74 1.63 9.30
C LEU A 97 4.59 2.64 9.22
N ILE A 98 4.50 3.40 8.12
CA ILE A 98 3.41 4.36 7.91
C ILE A 98 2.05 3.65 7.94
N LEU A 99 1.91 2.50 7.29
CA LEU A 99 0.69 1.71 7.33
C LEU A 99 0.33 1.24 8.73
N SER A 100 1.32 0.80 9.52
CA SER A 100 1.10 0.40 10.92
C SER A 100 0.66 1.58 11.79
N LEU A 101 1.27 2.76 11.59
CA LEU A 101 0.90 3.98 12.32
C LEU A 101 -0.50 4.47 11.96
N ILE A 102 -0.85 4.50 10.66
CA ILE A 102 -2.19 4.88 10.19
C ILE A 102 -3.24 3.90 10.71
N ARG A 103 -2.99 2.59 10.65
CA ARG A 103 -3.89 1.57 11.25
C ARG A 103 -4.06 1.80 12.76
N ARG A 104 -2.97 2.06 13.49
CA ARG A 104 -3.00 2.30 14.94
C ARG A 104 -3.73 3.59 15.32
N MET A 105 -3.64 4.63 14.49
CA MET A 105 -4.40 5.87 14.68
C MET A 105 -5.89 5.68 14.40
N ASN A 106 -6.23 4.95 13.33
CA ASN A 106 -7.62 4.62 13.01
C ASN A 106 -8.25 3.73 14.10
N SER A 107 -7.51 2.76 14.66
CA SER A 107 -8.00 1.95 15.78
C SER A 107 -8.20 2.77 17.06
N PHE A 108 -7.43 3.86 17.23
CA PHE A 108 -7.60 4.76 18.37
C PHE A 108 -8.86 5.63 18.24
N GLN A 109 -9.22 6.04 17.01
CA GLN A 109 -10.45 6.79 16.76
C GLN A 109 -11.70 5.91 16.70
N SER A 110 -11.57 4.65 16.30
CA SER A 110 -12.71 3.73 16.24
C SER A 110 -13.22 3.26 17.60
N GLY A 111 -12.52 3.60 18.70
CA GLY A 111 -12.97 3.39 20.07
C GLY A 111 -13.56 2.00 20.24
N ASP A 112 -12.70 0.97 20.26
CA ASP A 112 -13.11 -0.34 20.78
C ASP A 112 -13.56 -0.12 22.23
N ALA A 113 -14.84 0.15 22.40
CA ALA A 113 -15.46 0.31 23.69
C ALA A 113 -15.21 -0.99 24.45
N PRO A 114 -14.76 -0.93 25.72
CA PRO A 114 -14.68 -2.13 26.53
C PRO A 114 -16.05 -2.80 26.51
N LEU A 115 -16.07 -4.10 26.19
CA LEU A 115 -17.26 -4.95 26.22
C LEU A 115 -18.09 -4.60 27.45
N ASN A 116 -19.29 -4.04 27.23
CA ASN A 116 -20.19 -3.71 28.31
C ASN A 116 -20.72 -5.01 28.93
N ILE A 117 -20.16 -5.39 30.07
CA ILE A 117 -20.54 -6.56 30.87
C ILE A 117 -21.85 -6.31 31.66
N SER A 118 -22.56 -5.20 31.47
CA SER A 118 -23.78 -4.89 32.24
C SER A 118 -25.08 -5.53 31.71
N LEU A 119 -25.05 -6.72 31.10
CA LEU A 119 -26.25 -7.47 30.69
C LEU A 119 -26.25 -8.90 31.23
N LEU A 120 -26.00 -9.02 32.54
CA LEU A 120 -26.32 -10.19 33.37
C LEU A 120 -26.77 -9.69 34.75
N HIS A 121 -27.98 -9.16 34.85
CA HIS A 121 -28.82 -9.20 36.05
C HIS A 121 -30.27 -8.88 35.69
#